data_AF-A0A2D7AMM1-F1
#
_entry.id   AF-A0A2D7AMM1-F1
#
_cell.length_a   1.000
_cell.length_b   1.000
_cell.length_c   1.000
_cell.angle_alpha   90.00
_cell.angle_beta   90.00
_cell.angle_gamma   90.00
#
_symmetry.space_group_name_H-M   'P 1'
#
loop_
_entity.id
_entity.type
_entity.pdbx_description
1 polymer ?
#
loop_
_entity_poly.entity_id
_entity_poly.type
_entity_poly.pdbx_seq_one_letter_code
_entity_poly.pdbx_strand_id
1 'polypeptide(L)'
;MQKFILIIIYCLFFTVNINAEKVSNDYEFEIEYEHDPMRPYLSSDKIALDTELKYAKCIRLQMGGYWDEIAKLYLIIANRGHPVAQLHLGKQYVHGNGVEEDYIEAYKWFSLSETAIGKHFIKVISEEMSEKQIEEAKGLVKNFKPVYK
;
A
#
# COMPACT_ATOMS: atom_id res chain seq x y z
N MET A 1 55.85 7.97 -25.15
CA MET A 1 55.18 6.80 -24.54
C MET A 1 53.84 7.11 -23.88
N GLN A 2 53.55 8.32 -23.39
CA GLN A 2 52.26 8.67 -22.77
C GLN A 2 51.03 8.74 -23.70
N LYS A 3 51.18 9.09 -24.99
CA LYS A 3 50.04 9.18 -25.92
C LYS A 3 49.43 7.82 -26.32
N PHE A 4 50.21 6.74 -26.30
CA PHE A 4 49.73 5.38 -26.61
C PHE A 4 48.91 4.78 -25.45
N ILE A 5 49.26 5.12 -24.20
CA ILE A 5 48.56 4.64 -23.00
C ILE A 5 47.16 5.27 -22.92
N LEU A 6 47.00 6.56 -23.26
CA LEU A 6 45.68 7.21 -23.30
C LEU A 6 44.72 6.59 -24.32
N ILE A 7 45.20 6.18 -25.49
CA ILE A 7 44.37 5.57 -26.55
C ILE A 7 43.91 4.17 -26.13
N ILE A 8 44.76 3.39 -25.46
CA ILE A 8 44.40 2.05 -24.96
C ILE A 8 43.35 2.16 -23.84
N ILE A 9 43.48 3.14 -22.93
CA ILE A 9 42.49 3.40 -21.88
C ILE A 9 41.14 3.83 -22.50
N TYR A 10 41.15 4.69 -23.52
CA TYR A 10 39.92 5.12 -24.20
C TYR A 10 39.22 3.96 -24.93
N CYS A 11 39.97 3.06 -25.58
CA CYS A 11 39.43 1.84 -26.21
C CYS A 11 38.86 0.84 -25.18
N LEU A 12 39.50 0.69 -24.02
CA LEU A 12 38.98 -0.15 -22.94
C LEU A 12 37.71 0.43 -22.30
N PHE A 13 37.64 1.76 -22.11
CA PHE A 13 36.42 2.42 -21.65
C PHE A 13 35.28 2.32 -22.67
N PHE A 14 35.57 2.46 -23.96
CA PHE A 14 34.56 2.36 -25.02
C PHE A 14 34.03 0.93 -25.19
N THR A 15 34.87 -0.10 -25.07
CA THR A 15 34.46 -1.51 -25.16
C THR A 15 33.66 -1.98 -23.94
N VAL A 16 33.96 -1.49 -22.74
CA VAL A 16 33.14 -1.73 -21.54
C VAL A 16 31.76 -1.07 -21.68
N ASN A 17 31.69 0.14 -22.24
CA ASN A 17 30.42 0.86 -22.43
C ASN A 17 29.53 0.20 -23.50
N ILE A 18 30.11 -0.30 -24.60
CA ILE A 18 29.37 -1.08 -25.62
C ILE A 18 28.79 -2.37 -25.03
N ASN A 19 29.49 -3.03 -24.10
CA ASN A 19 28.97 -4.24 -23.44
C ASN A 19 27.85 -3.92 -22.43
N ALA A 20 27.88 -2.78 -21.76
CA ALA A 20 26.81 -2.38 -20.85
C ALA A 20 25.51 -2.03 -21.59
N GLU A 21 25.59 -1.34 -22.74
CA GLU A 21 24.42 -1.04 -23.59
C GLU A 21 23.85 -2.29 -24.28
N LYS A 22 24.68 -3.28 -24.63
CA LYS A 22 24.18 -4.55 -25.19
C LYS A 22 23.46 -5.40 -24.16
N VAL A 23 23.99 -5.48 -22.93
CA VAL A 23 23.38 -6.29 -21.87
C VAL A 23 22.04 -5.70 -21.40
N SER A 24 21.81 -4.39 -21.54
CA SER A 24 20.49 -3.80 -21.22
C SER A 24 19.41 -4.05 -22.26
N ASN A 25 19.78 -4.28 -23.53
CA ASN A 25 18.83 -4.39 -24.63
C ASN A 25 18.37 -5.82 -24.92
N ASP A 26 19.08 -6.83 -24.42
CA ASP A 26 18.75 -8.25 -24.64
C ASP A 26 17.88 -8.87 -23.53
N TYR A 27 17.58 -8.10 -22.46
CA TYR A 27 16.65 -8.50 -21.41
C TYR A 27 15.53 -7.47 -21.28
N GLU A 28 14.45 -7.71 -22.01
CA GLU A 28 13.17 -7.10 -21.70
C GLU A 28 12.69 -7.73 -20.37
N PHE A 29 13.12 -7.15 -19.25
CA PHE A 29 12.48 -7.43 -17.98
C PHE A 29 11.10 -6.79 -18.04
N GLU A 30 10.08 -7.53 -18.48
CA GLU A 30 8.72 -7.27 -18.03
C GLU A 30 8.71 -7.47 -16.53
N ILE A 31 9.02 -6.41 -15.80
CA ILE A 31 8.75 -6.38 -14.38
C ILE A 31 7.24 -6.14 -14.29
N GLU A 32 6.47 -7.23 -14.24
CA GLU A 32 5.14 -7.21 -13.65
C GLU A 32 5.32 -6.82 -12.18
N TYR A 33 5.37 -5.51 -11.95
CA TYR A 33 5.23 -4.97 -10.61
C TYR A 33 3.77 -5.20 -10.22
N GLU A 34 3.51 -6.23 -9.40
CA GLU A 34 2.30 -6.26 -8.59
C GLU A 34 2.15 -4.87 -7.96
N HIS A 35 0.99 -4.23 -8.17
CA HIS A 35 0.74 -2.87 -7.72
C HIS A 35 1.06 -2.74 -6.22
N ASP A 36 2.10 -1.97 -5.90
CA ASP A 36 2.45 -1.65 -4.53
C ASP A 36 1.64 -0.41 -4.08
N PRO A 37 0.69 -0.56 -3.16
CA PRO A 37 -0.13 0.56 -2.72
C PRO A 37 0.66 1.63 -1.95
N MET A 38 1.90 1.34 -1.52
CA MET A 38 2.81 2.27 -0.83
C MET A 38 3.88 2.87 -1.75
N ARG A 39 3.73 2.72 -3.06
CA ARG A 39 4.73 3.19 -4.03
C ARG A 39 4.89 4.73 -3.95
N PRO A 40 6.13 5.27 -3.98
CA PRO A 40 6.36 6.70 -3.83
C PRO A 40 5.65 7.58 -4.86
N TYR A 41 5.36 8.84 -4.47
CA TYR A 41 4.64 9.85 -5.25
C TYR A 41 5.17 10.12 -6.67
N LEU A 42 6.44 9.84 -6.95
CA LEU A 42 7.07 10.03 -8.27
C LEU A 42 6.99 8.77 -9.16
N SER A 43 6.16 7.79 -8.79
CA SER A 43 5.95 6.60 -9.60
C SER A 43 5.15 6.90 -10.88
N SER A 44 5.45 6.16 -11.95
CA SER A 44 4.62 6.10 -13.16
C SER A 44 3.30 5.35 -12.94
N ASP A 45 3.13 4.67 -11.79
CA ASP A 45 1.89 3.99 -11.42
C ASP A 45 0.81 4.99 -11.00
N LYS A 46 -0.18 5.17 -11.88
CA LYS A 46 -1.30 6.08 -11.67
C LYS A 46 -2.17 5.70 -10.48
N ILE A 47 -2.34 4.40 -10.21
CA ILE A 47 -3.17 3.94 -9.09
C ILE A 47 -2.45 4.22 -7.78
N ALA A 48 -1.12 4.07 -7.72
CA ALA A 48 -0.36 4.33 -6.51
C ALA A 48 -0.34 5.82 -6.20
N LEU A 49 -0.11 6.65 -7.22
CA LEU A 49 -0.20 8.11 -7.10
C LEU A 49 -1.59 8.55 -6.62
N ASP A 50 -2.67 7.99 -7.18
CA ASP A 50 -4.03 8.28 -6.76
C ASP A 50 -4.30 7.84 -5.30
N THR A 51 -3.73 6.71 -4.88
CA THR A 51 -3.82 6.20 -3.50
C THR A 51 -3.16 7.16 -2.52
N GLU A 52 -1.93 7.60 -2.81
CA GLU A 52 -1.19 8.58 -2.00
C GLU A 52 -1.90 9.94 -1.93
N LEU A 53 -2.41 10.44 -3.06
CA LEU A 53 -3.16 11.69 -3.10
C LEU A 53 -4.43 11.64 -2.26
N LYS A 54 -5.17 10.52 -2.32
CA LYS A 54 -6.35 10.31 -1.48
C LYS A 54 -5.96 10.21 0.00
N TYR A 55 -4.86 9.53 0.32
CA TYR A 55 -4.37 9.42 1.70
C TYR A 55 -3.95 10.78 2.27
N ALA A 56 -3.21 11.59 1.50
CA ALA A 56 -2.87 12.96 1.85
C ALA A 56 -4.12 13.83 2.07
N LYS A 57 -5.17 13.63 1.26
CA LYS A 57 -6.47 14.29 1.46
C LYS A 57 -7.10 13.90 2.81
N CYS A 58 -7.05 12.63 3.21
CA CYS A 58 -7.54 12.19 4.53
C CYS A 58 -6.85 12.95 5.67
N ILE A 59 -5.52 13.04 5.64
CA ILE A 59 -4.74 13.73 6.68
C ILE A 59 -5.18 15.20 6.81
N ARG A 60 -5.36 15.88 5.68
CA ARG A 60 -5.82 17.28 5.66
C ARG A 60 -7.25 17.42 6.22
N LEU A 61 -8.15 16.51 5.86
CA LEU A 61 -9.54 16.53 6.30
C LEU A 61 -9.69 16.21 7.79
N GLN A 62 -8.75 15.44 8.36
CA GLN A 62 -8.79 15.04 9.77
C GLN A 62 -8.80 16.24 10.73
N MET A 63 -8.12 17.34 10.38
CA MET A 63 -8.14 18.57 11.16
C MET A 63 -9.51 19.27 11.19
N GLY A 64 -10.38 18.99 10.21
CA GLY A 64 -11.71 19.57 10.10
C GLY A 64 -12.85 18.64 10.53
N GLY A 65 -12.57 17.40 10.93
CA GLY A 65 -13.58 16.46 11.39
C GLY A 65 -14.54 15.95 10.29
N TYR A 66 -14.11 15.95 9.02
CA TYR A 66 -14.92 15.48 7.88
C TYR A 66 -14.96 13.95 7.79
N TRP A 67 -15.45 13.29 8.84
CA TRP A 67 -15.35 11.83 9.01
C TRP A 67 -16.05 11.03 7.91
N ASP A 68 -17.21 11.47 7.42
CA ASP A 68 -17.93 10.80 6.32
C ASP A 68 -17.09 10.72 5.04
N GLU A 69 -16.37 11.79 4.71
CA GLU A 69 -15.52 11.83 3.52
C GLU A 69 -14.23 11.03 3.73
N ILE A 70 -13.63 11.14 4.92
CA ILE A 70 -12.44 10.39 5.30
C ILE A 70 -12.71 8.88 5.24
N ALA A 71 -13.84 8.42 5.76
CA ALA A 71 -14.22 7.02 5.71
C ALA A 71 -14.37 6.51 4.28
N LYS A 72 -15.00 7.28 3.38
CA LYS A 72 -15.10 6.93 1.95
C LYS A 72 -13.73 6.81 1.29
N LEU A 73 -12.83 7.75 1.58
CA LEU A 73 -11.47 7.72 1.04
C LEU A 73 -10.67 6.53 1.60
N TYR A 74 -10.73 6.30 2.90
CA TYR A 74 -10.09 5.13 3.51
C TYR A 74 -10.65 3.82 3.00
N LEU A 75 -11.95 3.72 2.72
CA LEU A 75 -12.52 2.53 2.08
C LEU A 75 -11.86 2.25 0.73
N ILE A 76 -11.69 3.26 -0.12
CA ILE A 76 -11.03 3.09 -1.42
C ILE A 76 -9.58 2.65 -1.25
N ILE A 77 -8.83 3.35 -0.40
CA ILE A 77 -7.40 3.10 -0.17
C ILE A 77 -7.17 1.73 0.50
N ALA A 78 -7.99 1.37 1.49
CA ALA A 78 -7.92 0.08 2.20
C ALA A 78 -8.25 -1.10 1.29
N ASN A 79 -9.21 -0.93 0.35
CA ASN A 79 -9.51 -1.92 -0.66
C ASN A 79 -8.35 -2.14 -1.63
N ARG A 80 -7.43 -1.20 -1.80
CA ARG A 80 -6.18 -1.40 -2.57
C ARG A 80 -5.09 -2.13 -1.78
N GLY A 81 -5.38 -2.59 -0.56
CA GLY A 81 -4.40 -3.30 0.26
C GLY A 81 -3.48 -2.40 1.05
N HIS A 82 -3.72 -1.09 1.12
CA HIS A 82 -2.83 -0.15 1.81
C HIS A 82 -2.89 -0.34 3.35
N PRO A 83 -1.84 -0.86 4.01
CA PRO A 83 -1.91 -1.32 5.40
C PRO A 83 -2.34 -0.25 6.39
N VAL A 84 -1.84 0.98 6.21
CA VAL A 84 -2.15 2.08 7.13
C VAL A 84 -3.59 2.57 6.97
N ALA A 85 -4.19 2.44 5.78
CA ALA A 85 -5.57 2.86 5.58
C ALA A 85 -6.54 1.81 6.11
N GLN A 86 -6.19 0.52 5.98
CA GLN A 86 -6.92 -0.56 6.63
C GLN A 86 -6.91 -0.37 8.15
N LEU A 87 -5.76 -0.02 8.75
CA LEU A 87 -5.70 0.29 10.19
C LEU A 87 -6.61 1.47 10.56
N HIS A 88 -6.60 2.57 9.80
CA HIS A 88 -7.45 3.72 10.09
C HIS A 88 -8.93 3.43 9.88
N LEU A 89 -9.28 2.68 8.84
CA LEU A 89 -10.66 2.28 8.58
C LEU A 89 -11.21 1.39 9.69
N GLY A 90 -10.40 0.45 10.19
CA GLY A 90 -10.76 -0.33 11.38
C GLY A 90 -11.08 0.57 12.59
N LYS A 91 -10.30 1.63 12.82
CA LYS A 91 -10.61 2.61 13.87
C LYS A 91 -11.89 3.38 13.61
N GLN A 92 -12.22 3.71 12.36
CA GLN A 92 -13.48 4.39 12.04
C GLN A 92 -14.68 3.51 12.41
N TYR A 93 -14.64 2.23 12.08
CA TYR A 93 -15.67 1.25 12.45
C TYR A 93 -15.79 1.00 13.95
N VAL A 94 -14.70 1.12 14.73
CA VAL A 94 -14.80 1.03 16.21
C VAL A 94 -15.52 2.22 16.82
N HIS A 95 -15.36 3.43 16.26
CA HIS A 95 -15.87 4.66 16.87
C HIS A 95 -17.12 5.21 16.18
N GLY A 96 -17.61 4.57 15.12
CA GLY A 96 -18.70 5.09 14.30
C GLY A 96 -18.37 6.42 13.60
N ASN A 97 -17.10 6.68 13.27
CA ASN A 97 -16.70 7.93 12.63
C ASN A 97 -16.90 7.85 11.12
N GLY A 98 -17.97 8.48 10.62
CA GLY A 98 -18.29 8.50 9.19
C GLY A 98 -18.76 7.18 8.59
N VAL A 99 -18.91 6.16 9.44
CA VAL A 99 -19.50 4.83 9.19
C VAL A 99 -20.28 4.44 10.44
N GLU A 100 -21.21 3.50 10.31
CA GLU A 100 -21.83 2.89 11.48
C GLU A 100 -20.80 2.04 12.24
N GLU A 101 -20.97 1.94 13.55
CA GLU A 101 -20.11 1.11 14.39
C GLU A 101 -20.28 -0.38 14.02
N ASP A 102 -19.17 -1.05 13.70
CA ASP A 102 -19.18 -2.45 13.28
C ASP A 102 -17.86 -3.15 13.65
N TYR A 103 -17.88 -3.96 14.70
CA TYR A 103 -16.68 -4.68 15.15
C TYR A 103 -16.28 -5.83 14.22
N ILE A 104 -17.19 -6.36 13.39
CA ILE A 104 -16.85 -7.40 12.40
C ILE A 104 -15.99 -6.77 11.30
N GLU A 105 -16.42 -5.62 10.75
CA GLU A 105 -15.63 -4.88 9.77
C GLU A 105 -14.34 -4.31 10.39
N ALA A 106 -14.39 -3.80 11.63
CA ALA A 106 -13.18 -3.35 12.32
C ALA A 106 -12.14 -4.47 12.45
N TYR A 107 -12.54 -5.66 12.91
CA TYR A 107 -11.68 -6.83 13.02
C TYR A 107 -11.04 -7.19 11.67
N LYS A 108 -11.85 -7.22 10.61
CA LYS A 108 -11.37 -7.51 9.25
C LYS A 108 -10.28 -6.53 8.82
N TRP A 109 -10.53 -5.23 8.95
CA TRP A 109 -9.57 -4.21 8.51
C TRP A 109 -8.31 -4.18 9.37
N PHE A 110 -8.42 -4.39 10.68
CA PHE A 110 -7.25 -4.53 11.54
C PHE A 110 -6.41 -5.75 11.18
N SER A 111 -7.06 -6.87 10.85
CA SER A 111 -6.39 -8.11 10.44
C SER A 111 -5.62 -7.93 9.15
N LEU A 112 -6.26 -7.32 8.15
CA LEU A 112 -5.65 -7.07 6.84
C LEU A 112 -4.48 -6.08 6.90
N SER A 113 -4.47 -5.17 7.89
CA SER A 113 -3.36 -4.21 8.03
C SER A 113 -2.01 -4.85 8.31
N GLU A 114 -2.00 -6.09 8.83
CA GLU A 114 -0.79 -6.82 9.27
C GLU A 114 0.13 -6.09 10.26
N THR A 115 -0.30 -4.93 10.77
CA THR A 115 0.47 -4.10 11.70
C THR A 115 0.41 -4.65 13.13
N ALA A 116 1.45 -4.39 13.93
CA ALA A 116 1.43 -4.71 15.36
C ALA A 116 0.25 -4.01 16.09
N ILE A 117 -0.08 -2.80 15.66
CA ILE A 117 -1.19 -2.02 16.20
C ILE A 117 -2.54 -2.68 15.85
N GLY A 118 -2.72 -3.13 14.62
CA GLY A 118 -3.91 -3.88 14.20
C GLY A 118 -4.09 -5.15 15.02
N LYS A 119 -3.02 -5.93 15.22
CA LYS A 119 -3.03 -7.13 16.09
C LYS A 119 -3.44 -6.81 17.53
N HIS A 120 -2.96 -5.69 18.07
CA HIS A 120 -3.37 -5.22 19.39
C HIS A 120 -4.86 -4.89 19.44
N PHE A 121 -5.37 -4.12 18.47
CA PHE A 121 -6.79 -3.77 18.42
C PHE A 121 -7.69 -4.99 18.26
N ILE A 122 -7.31 -5.98 17.45
CA ILE A 122 -8.03 -7.25 17.34
C ILE A 122 -8.22 -7.87 18.71
N LYS A 123 -7.15 -7.95 19.53
CA LYS A 123 -7.25 -8.50 20.88
C LYS A 123 -8.25 -7.73 21.73
N VAL A 124 -8.20 -6.40 21.70
CA VAL A 124 -9.08 -5.53 22.48
C VAL A 124 -10.54 -5.71 22.07
N ILE A 125 -10.87 -5.56 20.78
CA ILE A 125 -12.27 -5.65 20.34
C ILE A 125 -12.84 -7.07 20.46
N SER A 126 -11.98 -8.10 20.37
CA SER A 126 -12.42 -9.50 20.53
C SER A 126 -12.96 -9.82 21.93
N GLU A 127 -12.62 -9.01 22.94
CA GLU A 127 -13.16 -9.17 24.31
C GLU A 127 -14.66 -8.81 24.38
N GLU A 128 -15.13 -7.97 23.45
CA GLU A 128 -16.53 -7.50 23.37
C GLU A 128 -17.35 -8.23 22.30
N MET A 129 -16.71 -8.99 21.43
CA MET A 129 -17.34 -9.73 20.34
C MET A 129 -17.77 -11.13 20.76
N SER A 130 -18.89 -11.60 20.20
CA SER A 130 -19.26 -13.02 20.28
C SER A 130 -18.40 -13.90 19.37
N GLU A 131 -18.29 -15.19 19.70
CA GLU A 131 -17.57 -16.17 18.87
C GLU A 131 -18.07 -16.20 17.42
N LYS A 132 -19.39 -16.04 17.22
CA LYS A 132 -20.00 -15.98 15.89
C LYS A 132 -19.50 -14.78 15.10
N GLN A 133 -19.42 -13.60 15.70
CA GLN A 133 -18.92 -12.39 15.05
C GLN A 133 -17.44 -12.50 14.69
N ILE A 134 -16.64 -13.13 15.55
CA ILE A 134 -15.22 -13.38 15.28
C ILE A 134 -15.06 -14.33 14.08
N GLU A 135 -15.85 -15.40 14.00
CA GLU A 135 -15.79 -16.35 12.89
C GLU A 135 -16.23 -15.70 11.56
N GLU A 136 -17.27 -14.87 11.60
CA GLU A 136 -17.70 -14.07 10.45
C GLU A 136 -16.59 -13.13 9.98
N ALA A 137 -15.97 -12.38 10.90
CA ALA A 137 -14.87 -11.47 10.57
C ALA A 137 -13.67 -12.21 9.93
N LYS A 138 -13.28 -13.37 10.49
CA LYS A 138 -12.24 -14.22 9.89
C LYS A 138 -12.61 -14.69 8.48
N GLY A 139 -13.89 -15.01 8.26
CA GLY A 139 -14.42 -15.31 6.94
C GLY A 139 -14.24 -14.16 5.95
N LEU A 140 -14.52 -12.93 6.37
CA LEU A 140 -14.30 -11.73 5.55
C LEU A 140 -12.82 -11.52 5.20
N VAL A 141 -11.92 -11.71 6.17
CA VAL A 141 -10.47 -11.61 5.94
C VAL A 141 -10.00 -12.62 4.91
N LYS A 142 -10.41 -13.88 5.03
CA LYS A 142 -10.03 -14.96 4.10
C LYS A 142 -10.51 -14.70 2.67
N ASN A 143 -11.66 -14.05 2.52
CA ASN A 143 -12.27 -13.78 1.22
C ASN A 143 -11.84 -12.44 0.61
N PHE A 144 -11.07 -11.63 1.34
CA PHE A 144 -10.64 -10.33 0.87
C PHE A 144 -9.67 -10.46 -0.32
N LYS A 145 -9.92 -9.68 -1.36
CA LYS A 145 -9.02 -9.51 -2.50
C LYS A 145 -8.88 -8.01 -2.78
N PRO A 146 -7.66 -7.48 -2.88
CA PRO A 146 -7.46 -6.08 -3.23
C PRO A 146 -8.09 -5.73 -4.59
N VAL A 147 -8.59 -4.50 -4.70
CA VAL A 147 -9.23 -3.98 -5.91
C VAL A 147 -8.43 -2.78 -6.42
N TYR A 148 -7.84 -2.93 -7.59
CA TYR A 148 -6.99 -1.94 -8.25
C TYR A 148 -7.73 -1.25 -9.41
N LYS A 149 -8.86 -0.62 -9.10
CA LYS A 149 -9.67 0.16 -10.04
C LYS A 149 -9.56 1.66 -9.79
#